data_AF-A0A418HJL0-F1
#
_entry.id   AF-A0A418HJL0-F1
#
_cell.length_a   1.000
_cell.length_b   1.000
_cell.length_c   1.000
_cell.angle_alpha   90.00
_cell.angle_beta   90.00
_cell.angle_gamma   90.00
#
_symmetry.space_group_name_H-M   'P 1'
#
loop_
_entity.id
_entity.type
_entity.pdbx_description
1 polymer ?
#
loop_
_entity_poly.entity_id
_entity_poly.type
_entity_poly.pdbx_seq_one_letter_code
_entity_poly.pdbx_strand_id
1 'polypeptide(L)'
;KFNGGESIKITSTDASGNKSDEAVVEVKDTMPPVAPTVSEVTSESTQVTGTGEPGSTVKVELPDGTELTGVADDQGNYTIDLPANKKFNGGESIKVTSTDASGNKS
;
A
#
# COMPACT_ATOMS: atom_id res chain seq x y z
N LYS A 1 2.63 -12.76 -17.36
CA LYS A 1 1.84 -11.54 -17.03
C LYS A 1 2.81 -10.58 -16.38
N PHE A 2 2.82 -9.31 -16.75
CA PHE A 2 3.65 -8.30 -16.08
C PHE A 2 3.05 -7.98 -14.71
N ASN A 3 3.88 -7.66 -13.74
CA ASN A 3 3.47 -7.29 -12.39
C ASN A 3 3.50 -5.78 -12.16
N GLY A 4 4.04 -5.01 -13.10
CA GLY A 4 4.24 -3.58 -12.97
C GLY A 4 5.66 -3.25 -12.51
N GLY A 5 6.14 -2.07 -12.90
CA GLY A 5 7.52 -1.63 -12.66
C GLY A 5 8.55 -2.19 -13.66
N GLU A 6 8.15 -3.09 -14.56
CA GLU A 6 9.02 -3.53 -15.65
C GLU A 6 9.10 -2.51 -16.79
N SER A 7 10.17 -2.56 -17.58
CA SER A 7 10.31 -1.79 -18.82
C SER A 7 10.38 -2.71 -20.03
N ILE A 8 9.67 -2.35 -21.10
CA ILE A 8 9.69 -3.04 -22.39
C ILE A 8 10.45 -2.18 -23.38
N LYS A 9 11.47 -2.77 -23.99
CA LYS A 9 12.28 -2.15 -25.05
C LYS A 9 11.78 -2.63 -26.41
N ILE A 10 11.42 -1.72 -27.30
CA ILE A 10 10.94 -1.99 -28.65
C ILE A 10 11.92 -1.39 -29.66
N THR A 11 12.27 -2.19 -30.66
CA THR A 11 13.01 -1.75 -31.84
C THR A 11 12.39 -2.41 -33.07
N SER A 12 12.47 -1.76 -34.23
CA SER A 12 12.09 -2.36 -35.51
C SER A 12 13.29 -2.40 -36.45
N THR A 13 13.27 -3.35 -37.38
CA THR A 13 14.27 -3.46 -38.44
C THR A 13 13.53 -3.50 -39.77
N ASP A 14 13.93 -2.65 -40.72
CA ASP A 14 13.34 -2.67 -42.07
C ASP A 14 13.86 -3.86 -42.90
N ALA A 15 13.31 -4.05 -44.11
CA ALA A 15 13.71 -5.14 -45.00
C ALA A 15 15.17 -5.02 -45.51
N SER A 16 15.77 -3.83 -45.41
CA SER A 16 17.17 -3.56 -45.77
C SER A 16 18.13 -3.75 -44.59
N GLY A 17 17.62 -4.04 -43.40
CA GLY A 17 18.42 -4.27 -42.19
C GLY A 17 18.67 -3.03 -41.34
N ASN A 18 18.07 -1.87 -41.65
CA ASN A 18 18.22 -0.67 -40.82
C ASN A 18 17.37 -0.80 -39.56
N LYS A 19 17.99 -0.58 -38.40
CA LYS A 19 17.33 -0.66 -37.09
C LYS A 19 16.88 0.72 -36.62
N SER A 20 15.68 0.80 -36.05
CA SER A 20 15.20 2.01 -35.37
C SER A 20 15.97 2.29 -34.08
N ASP A 21 15.82 3.51 -33.55
CA ASP A 21 16.13 3.80 -32.16
C ASP A 21 15.25 2.97 -31.21
N GLU A 22 15.70 2.83 -29.96
CA GLU A 22 14.97 2.11 -28.91
C GLU A 22 13.83 2.97 -28.37
N ALA A 23 12.61 2.42 -28.38
CA ALA A 23 11.49 2.93 -27.61
C ALA A 23 11.36 2.15 -26.30
N VAL A 24 11.19 2.84 -25.18
CA VAL A 24 11.00 2.23 -23.86
C VAL A 24 9.58 2.54 -23.38
N VAL A 25 8.87 1.51 -22.95
CA VAL A 25 7.54 1.63 -22.33
C VAL A 25 7.60 1.02 -20.94
N GLU A 26 7.21 1.79 -19.93
CA GLU A 26 7.05 1.29 -18.56
C GLU A 26 5.71 0.58 -18.43
N VAL A 27 5.76 -0.62 -17.84
CA VAL A 27 4.55 -1.35 -17.48
C VAL A 27 4.08 -0.82 -16.15
N LYS A 28 2.93 -0.13 -16.16
CA LYS A 28 2.34 0.40 -14.94
C LYS A 28 1.85 -0.74 -14.05
N ASP A 29 2.23 -0.68 -12.78
CA ASP A 29 1.62 -1.50 -11.75
C ASP A 29 0.19 -1.03 -11.45
N THR A 30 -0.74 -1.98 -11.49
CA THR A 30 -2.16 -1.76 -11.20
C THR A 30 -2.70 -2.76 -10.18
N MET A 31 -1.83 -3.53 -9.53
CA MET A 31 -2.26 -4.58 -8.61
C MET A 31 -2.32 -3.99 -7.20
N PRO A 32 -3.51 -3.96 -6.56
CA PRO A 32 -3.61 -3.52 -5.17
C PRO A 32 -2.78 -4.38 -4.21
N PRO A 33 -2.28 -3.79 -3.12
CA PRO A 33 -1.70 -4.57 -2.05
C PRO A 33 -2.76 -5.47 -1.40
N VAL A 34 -2.30 -6.54 -0.76
CA VAL A 34 -3.19 -7.35 0.09
C VAL A 34 -3.74 -6.48 1.22
N ALA A 35 -5.03 -6.63 1.52
CA ALA A 35 -5.65 -5.90 2.62
C ALA A 35 -4.90 -6.15 3.92
N PRO A 36 -4.60 -5.10 4.70
CA PRO A 36 -3.89 -5.26 5.96
C PRO A 36 -4.75 -6.03 6.97
N THR A 37 -4.10 -6.80 7.82
CA THR A 37 -4.73 -7.41 8.99
C THR A 37 -4.55 -6.51 10.19
N VAL A 38 -5.46 -6.60 11.16
CA VAL A 38 -5.40 -5.82 12.39
C VAL A 38 -5.42 -6.78 13.57
N SER A 39 -4.52 -6.58 14.53
CA SER A 39 -4.56 -7.26 15.82
C SER A 39 -5.77 -6.79 16.63
N GLU A 40 -6.06 -7.47 17.75
CA GLU A 40 -7.14 -7.04 18.63
C GLU A 40 -6.94 -5.58 19.11
N VAL A 41 -7.99 -4.76 18.98
CA VAL A 41 -8.02 -3.38 19.46
C VAL A 41 -9.14 -3.27 20.48
N THR A 42 -8.83 -2.69 21.64
CA THR A 42 -9.75 -2.52 22.77
C THR A 42 -9.94 -1.04 23.09
N SER A 43 -10.87 -0.70 23.98
CA SER A 43 -11.06 0.68 24.45
C SER A 43 -9.82 1.27 25.12
N GLU A 44 -8.94 0.42 25.65
CA GLU A 44 -7.72 0.79 26.37
C GLU A 44 -6.47 0.76 25.48
N SER A 45 -6.60 0.38 24.20
CA SER A 45 -5.47 0.32 23.28
C SER A 45 -4.94 1.73 23.00
N THR A 46 -3.62 1.90 23.08
CA THR A 46 -2.93 3.16 22.73
C THR A 46 -2.39 3.15 21.31
N GLN A 47 -2.53 2.04 20.59
CA GLN A 47 -1.94 1.82 19.28
C GLN A 47 -2.73 0.76 18.52
N VAL A 48 -2.71 0.85 17.19
CA VAL A 48 -3.21 -0.16 16.26
C VAL A 48 -2.01 -0.87 15.65
N THR A 49 -1.95 -2.18 15.83
CA THR A 49 -0.91 -3.05 15.27
C THR A 49 -1.50 -4.05 14.31
N GLY A 50 -0.70 -4.53 13.37
CA GLY A 50 -1.16 -5.51 12.39
C GLY A 50 -0.09 -5.83 11.36
N THR A 51 -0.51 -6.46 10.27
CA THR A 51 0.36 -6.76 9.14
C THR A 51 -0.19 -6.19 7.83
N GLY A 52 0.69 -5.81 6.93
CA GLY A 52 0.40 -5.36 5.57
C GLY A 52 1.51 -5.80 4.62
N GLU A 53 1.42 -5.40 3.36
CA GLU A 53 2.50 -5.62 2.41
C GLU A 53 3.75 -4.80 2.81
N PRO A 54 4.96 -5.37 2.83
CA PRO A 54 6.17 -4.65 3.20
C PRO A 54 6.37 -3.35 2.41
N GLY A 55 6.70 -2.26 3.11
CA GLY A 55 6.89 -0.93 2.51
C GLY A 55 5.61 -0.22 2.08
N SER A 56 4.43 -0.86 2.21
CA SER A 56 3.16 -0.21 1.93
C SER A 56 2.75 0.77 3.04
N THR A 57 2.04 1.82 2.66
CA THR A 57 1.48 2.80 3.60
C THR A 57 0.13 2.30 4.11
N VAL A 58 0.05 2.01 5.40
CA VAL A 58 -1.18 1.64 6.09
C VAL A 58 -1.88 2.90 6.60
N LYS A 59 -3.17 3.01 6.30
CA LYS A 59 -4.05 4.09 6.77
C LYS A 59 -5.13 3.52 7.68
N VAL A 60 -5.26 4.10 8.87
CA VAL A 60 -6.31 3.84 9.85
C VAL A 60 -7.26 5.03 9.89
N GLU A 61 -8.53 4.82 9.60
CA GLU A 61 -9.60 5.80 9.76
C GLU A 61 -10.38 5.48 11.03
N LEU A 62 -10.36 6.42 11.97
CA LEU A 62 -11.08 6.34 13.23
C LEU A 62 -12.57 6.66 13.05
N PRO A 63 -13.44 6.31 14.02
CA PRO A 63 -14.89 6.49 13.88
C PRO A 63 -15.35 7.94 13.66
N ASP A 64 -14.54 8.91 14.08
CA ASP A 64 -14.81 10.34 13.87
C ASP A 64 -14.20 10.91 12.57
N GLY A 65 -13.70 10.04 11.70
CA GLY A 65 -13.08 10.39 10.42
C GLY A 65 -11.62 10.84 10.53
N THR A 66 -11.00 10.77 11.72
CA THR A 66 -9.57 11.05 11.84
C THR A 66 -8.76 9.99 11.14
N GLU A 67 -7.83 10.41 10.28
CA GLU A 67 -6.95 9.52 9.54
C GLU A 67 -5.56 9.50 10.17
N LEU A 68 -5.04 8.31 10.39
CA LEU A 68 -3.70 8.03 10.89
C LEU A 68 -2.97 7.16 9.88
N THR A 69 -1.66 7.31 9.79
CA THR A 69 -0.84 6.56 8.82
C THR A 69 0.39 5.97 9.47
N GLY A 70 0.79 4.80 8.99
CA GLY A 70 2.06 4.15 9.29
C GLY A 70 2.58 3.42 8.06
N VAL A 71 3.82 2.94 8.13
CA VAL A 71 4.43 2.13 7.06
C VAL A 71 4.65 0.73 7.61
N ALA A 72 4.30 -0.28 6.83
CA ALA A 72 4.64 -1.66 7.16
C ALA A 72 6.15 -1.87 6.95
N ASP A 73 6.83 -2.43 7.95
CA ASP A 73 8.26 -2.74 7.89
C ASP A 73 8.58 -3.82 6.84
N ASP A 74 9.86 -4.17 6.71
CA ASP A 74 10.32 -5.18 5.74
C ASP A 74 9.75 -6.58 6.02
N GLN A 75 9.28 -6.83 7.24
CA GLN A 75 8.56 -8.04 7.63
C GLN A 75 7.04 -7.92 7.49
N GLY A 76 6.53 -6.75 7.08
CA GLY A 76 5.13 -6.45 6.91
C GLY A 76 4.41 -6.02 8.19
N ASN A 77 5.09 -5.82 9.32
CA ASN A 77 4.44 -5.37 10.56
C ASN A 77 4.29 -3.85 10.55
N TYR A 78 3.18 -3.36 11.09
CA TYR A 78 3.00 -1.93 11.31
C TYR A 78 2.51 -1.65 12.73
N THR A 79 2.81 -0.44 13.21
CA THR A 79 2.30 0.12 14.47
C THR A 79 1.91 1.57 14.22
N ILE A 80 0.70 1.94 14.62
CA ILE A 80 0.16 3.30 14.48
C ILE A 80 -0.37 3.74 15.84
N ASP A 81 0.23 4.81 16.39
CA ASP A 81 -0.19 5.37 17.68
C ASP A 81 -1.58 6.01 17.60
N LEU A 82 -2.41 5.72 18.58
CA LEU A 82 -3.72 6.35 18.74
C LEU A 82 -3.56 7.67 19.53
N PRO A 83 -4.26 8.76 19.13
CA PRO A 83 -4.17 10.02 19.85
C PRO A 83 -4.68 9.89 21.30
N ALA A 84 -3.87 10.31 22.28
CA ALA A 84 -4.19 10.18 23.70
C ALA A 84 -5.45 10.95 24.15
N ASN A 85 -5.90 11.92 23.36
CA ASN A 85 -7.13 12.67 23.61
C ASN A 85 -8.40 11.97 23.06
N LYS A 86 -8.25 10.85 22.33
CA LYS A 86 -9.37 10.04 21.85
C LYS A 86 -9.73 9.00 22.90
N LYS A 87 -11.03 8.89 23.18
CA LYS A 87 -11.60 7.82 23.99
C LYS A 87 -12.45 6.92 23.12
N PHE A 88 -12.21 5.62 23.21
CA PHE A 88 -13.02 4.59 22.59
C PHE A 88 -13.91 3.97 23.67
N ASN A 89 -15.19 3.74 23.36
CA ASN A 89 -16.18 3.23 24.31
C ASN A 89 -16.46 1.73 24.10
N GLY A 90 -15.87 1.13 23.06
CA GLY A 90 -16.09 -0.25 22.67
C GLY A 90 -17.25 -0.37 21.67
N GLY A 91 -17.11 -1.30 20.72
CA GLY A 91 -18.08 -1.53 19.65
C GLY A 91 -17.95 -0.57 18.47
N GLU A 92 -17.04 0.40 18.51
CA GLU A 92 -16.72 1.20 17.34
C GLU A 92 -15.99 0.38 16.27
N SER A 93 -16.12 0.82 15.01
CA SER A 93 -15.42 0.24 13.87
C SER A 93 -14.30 1.18 13.41
N ILE A 94 -13.10 0.64 13.26
CA ILE A 94 -11.98 1.31 12.58
C ILE A 94 -11.83 0.71 11.19
N LYS A 95 -11.51 1.55 10.21
CA LYS A 95 -11.23 1.09 8.86
C LYS A 95 -9.73 1.13 8.62
N VAL A 96 -9.17 0.04 8.11
CA VAL A 96 -7.74 -0.05 7.79
C VAL A 96 -7.59 -0.40 6.33
N THR A 97 -6.75 0.37 5.62
CA THR A 97 -6.44 0.18 4.20
C THR A 97 -4.95 0.27 4.00
N SER A 98 -4.42 -0.34 2.95
CA SER A 98 -3.02 -0.18 2.55
C SER A 98 -2.90 0.42 1.16
N THR A 99 -1.82 1.18 0.92
CA THR A 99 -1.42 1.73 -0.36
C THR A 99 0.01 1.31 -0.70
N ASP A 100 0.23 0.68 -1.85
CA ASP A 100 1.57 0.29 -2.30
C ASP A 100 2.39 1.50 -2.84
N ALA A 101 3.65 1.25 -3.20
CA ALA A 101 4.54 2.28 -3.76
C ALA A 101 4.06 2.83 -5.13
N SER A 102 3.23 2.07 -5.83
CA SER A 102 2.63 2.42 -7.13
C SER A 102 1.32 3.22 -6.98
N GLY A 103 0.82 3.35 -5.75
CA GLY A 103 -0.39 4.09 -5.40
C GLY A 103 -1.69 3.28 -5.44
N ASN A 104 -1.63 1.96 -5.67
CA ASN A 104 -2.80 1.09 -5.64
C ASN A 104 -3.25 0.85 -4.19
N LYS A 105 -4.56 0.69 -3.97
CA LYS A 105 -5.18 0.63 -2.63
C LYS A 105 -6.00 -0.64 -2.44
N SER A 106 -5.90 -1.24 -1.25
CA SER A 106 -6.75 -2.36 -0.80
C SER A 106 -8.15 -1.93 -0.41
#